data_AF-A0A429FZ77-F1
#
_entry.id   AF-A0A429FZ77-F1
#
_cell.length_a   1.000
_cell.length_b   1.000
_cell.length_c   1.000
_cell.angle_alpha   90.00
_cell.angle_beta   90.00
_cell.angle_gamma   90.00
#
_symmetry.space_group_name_H-M   'P 1'
#
loop_
_entity.id
_entity.type
_entity.pdbx_description
1 polymer ?
#
loop_
_entity_poly.entity_id
_entity_poly.type
_entity_poly.pdbx_seq_one_letter_code
_entity_poly.pdbx_strand_id
1 'polypeptide(L)'
;MARDSTVPQVHLPLTGWTVRLDDAHLVVNPGGSPLTHHVLAQPILGAHRVRLARPFGPSAVDTVTVAYGTAPGTVVLARHRPWRPARLHEVRPVMLADRVWVVEQPGRYDEVRVGDAVRLL
;
A
#
# COMPACT_ATOMS: atom_id res chain seq x y z
N MET A 1 28.30 -2.78 -21.73
CA MET A 1 26.84 -3.00 -21.78
C MET A 1 26.21 -2.28 -20.60
N ALA A 2 25.69 -1.07 -20.83
CA ALA A 2 24.88 -0.39 -19.82
C ALA A 2 23.57 -1.18 -19.69
N ARG A 3 23.31 -1.76 -18.52
CA ARG A 3 21.97 -2.26 -18.21
C ARG A 3 21.09 -1.03 -18.17
N ASP A 4 20.11 -0.98 -19.07
CA ASP A 4 19.02 -0.03 -18.99
C ASP A 4 18.21 -0.44 -17.75
N SER A 5 18.63 0.05 -16.59
CA SER A 5 18.05 -0.27 -15.30
C SER A 5 16.74 0.51 -15.18
N THR A 6 15.71 0.09 -15.91
CA THR A 6 14.36 0.61 -15.72
C THR A 6 13.97 0.32 -14.26
N VAL A 7 14.03 1.37 -13.44
CA VAL A 7 13.66 1.35 -12.03
C VAL A 7 12.18 0.95 -11.98
N PRO A 8 11.82 -0.17 -11.32
CA PRO A 8 10.44 -0.61 -11.21
C PRO A 8 9.59 0.50 -10.58
N GLN A 9 8.58 0.97 -11.30
CA GLN A 9 7.68 2.03 -10.87
C GLN A 9 6.22 1.61 -11.10
N VAL A 10 5.37 1.94 -10.14
CA VAL A 10 3.92 1.77 -10.21
C VAL A 10 3.24 3.12 -9.99
N HIS A 11 2.18 3.35 -10.76
CA HIS A 11 1.29 4.48 -10.60
C HIS A 11 0.04 4.03 -9.83
N LEU A 12 -0.33 4.76 -8.77
CA LEU A 12 -1.50 4.49 -7.96
C LEU A 12 -2.71 5.25 -8.51
N PRO A 13 -3.68 4.57 -9.15
CA PRO A 13 -4.72 5.22 -9.94
C PRO A 13 -5.70 6.11 -9.16
N LEU A 14 -5.95 5.86 -7.87
CA LEU A 14 -6.91 6.65 -7.10
C LEU A 14 -6.30 7.92 -6.54
N THR A 15 -5.09 7.81 -5.99
CA THR A 15 -4.37 8.91 -5.35
C THR A 15 -3.51 9.72 -6.32
N GLY A 16 -3.16 9.15 -7.47
CA GLY A 16 -2.20 9.73 -8.41
C GLY A 16 -0.75 9.66 -7.90
N TRP A 17 -0.50 8.97 -6.79
CA TRP A 17 0.83 8.81 -6.24
C TRP A 17 1.65 7.87 -7.13
N THR A 18 2.98 8.03 -7.10
CA THR A 18 3.90 7.08 -7.74
C THR A 18 4.76 6.41 -6.70
N VAL A 19 5.03 5.13 -6.91
CA VAL A 19 5.88 4.34 -6.03
C VAL A 19 6.95 3.69 -6.90
N ARG A 20 8.22 3.92 -6.57
CA ARG A 20 9.35 3.31 -7.26
C ARG A 20 10.28 2.64 -6.28
N LEU A 21 10.94 1.58 -6.73
CA LEU A 21 11.96 0.87 -5.99
C LEU A 21 13.31 1.09 -6.66
N ASP A 22 14.22 1.80 -6.00
CA ASP A 22 15.64 1.76 -6.35
C ASP A 22 16.35 0.64 -5.56
N ASP A 23 17.66 0.48 -5.74
CA ASP A 23 18.42 -0.71 -5.28
C ASP A 23 18.09 -1.15 -3.85
N ALA A 24 17.95 -0.18 -2.92
CA ALA A 24 17.71 -0.44 -1.51
C ALA A 24 16.60 0.43 -0.89
N HIS A 25 15.99 1.35 -1.65
CA HIS A 25 14.98 2.26 -1.13
C HIS A 25 13.67 2.19 -1.90
N LEU A 26 12.59 2.19 -1.13
CA LEU A 26 11.27 2.48 -1.63
C LEU A 26 11.07 3.99 -1.58
N VAL A 27 10.76 4.58 -2.74
CA VAL A 27 10.45 6.00 -2.86
C VAL A 27 8.98 6.15 -3.24
N VAL A 28 8.21 6.78 -2.36
CA VAL A 28 6.80 7.10 -2.55
C VAL A 28 6.66 8.59 -2.80
N ASN A 29 6.15 8.97 -3.96
CA ASN A 29 5.97 10.36 -4.34
C ASN A 29 4.47 10.73 -4.35
N PRO A 30 4.01 11.56 -3.41
CA PRO A 30 2.63 11.99 -3.32
C PRO A 30 2.27 13.18 -4.24
N GLY A 31 3.16 13.59 -5.14
CA GLY A 31 3.04 14.83 -5.93
C GLY A 31 3.66 16.05 -5.25
N GLY A 32 4.51 15.82 -4.25
CA GLY A 32 5.20 16.85 -3.47
C GLY A 32 6.52 16.29 -2.93
N SER A 33 6.79 16.50 -1.64
CA SER A 33 8.00 15.93 -1.01
C SER A 33 7.92 14.39 -0.98
N PRO A 34 8.91 13.68 -1.54
CA PRO A 34 8.92 12.22 -1.54
C PRO A 34 9.19 11.65 -0.16
N LEU A 35 8.58 10.50 0.13
CA LEU A 35 8.83 9.68 1.30
C LEU A 35 9.77 8.54 0.91
N THR A 36 10.94 8.47 1.52
CA THR A 36 11.95 7.45 1.23
C THR A 36 12.09 6.50 2.42
N HIS A 37 12.00 5.20 2.15
CA HIS A 37 12.14 4.13 3.15
C HIS A 37 13.24 3.17 2.73
N HIS A 38 14.12 2.80 3.65
CA HIS A 38 15.03 1.68 3.43
C HIS A 38 14.25 0.38 3.39
N VAL A 39 14.52 -0.47 2.40
CA VAL A 39 13.95 -1.80 2.26
C VAL A 39 14.63 -2.74 3.24
N LEU A 40 14.17 -2.68 4.49
CA LEU A 40 14.54 -3.59 5.56
C LEU A 40 13.57 -4.77 5.59
N ALA A 41 13.90 -5.83 6.34
CA ALA A 41 13.01 -6.98 6.57
C ALA A 41 11.86 -6.65 7.53
N GLN A 42 11.15 -5.54 7.28
CA GLN A 42 10.02 -5.07 8.06
C GLN A 42 8.72 -5.30 7.28
N PRO A 43 7.71 -5.95 7.88
CA PRO A 43 6.51 -6.32 7.14
C PRO A 43 5.75 -5.12 6.59
N ILE A 44 5.81 -3.97 7.27
CA ILE A 44 5.14 -2.72 6.89
C ILE A 44 6.15 -1.59 7.02
N LEU A 45 6.29 -0.79 5.95
CA LEU A 45 7.13 0.40 5.92
C LEU A 45 6.30 1.69 6.07
N GLY A 46 5.03 1.67 5.62
CA GLY A 46 4.15 2.81 5.79
C GLY A 46 2.70 2.54 5.40
N ALA A 47 1.80 3.32 5.98
CA ALA A 47 0.37 3.33 5.66
C ALA A 47 -0.19 4.75 5.82
N HIS A 48 -0.91 5.22 4.81
CA HIS A 48 -1.39 6.60 4.70
C HIS A 48 -2.87 6.63 4.36
N ARG A 49 -3.57 7.60 4.95
CA ARG A 49 -4.95 7.93 4.57
C ARG A 49 -4.92 9.18 3.72
N VAL A 50 -5.41 9.06 2.50
CA VAL A 50 -5.38 10.13 1.52
C VAL A 50 -6.81 10.53 1.22
N ARG A 51 -7.11 11.83 1.37
CA ARG A 51 -8.39 12.37 0.92
C ARG A 51 -8.32 12.59 -0.58
N LEU A 52 -9.27 12.01 -1.31
CA LEU A 52 -9.38 12.19 -2.75
C LEU A 52 -9.88 13.58 -3.08
N ALA A 53 -9.36 14.17 -4.16
CA ALA A 53 -9.85 15.44 -4.68
C ALA A 53 -11.31 15.34 -5.15
N ARG A 54 -11.74 14.15 -5.58
CA ARG A 54 -13.13 13.86 -5.96
C ARG A 54 -13.53 12.47 -5.45
N PRO A 55 -14.76 12.30 -4.94
CA PRO A 55 -15.27 10.99 -4.54
C PRO A 55 -15.26 9.99 -5.70
N PHE A 56 -14.97 8.72 -5.41
CA PHE A 56 -14.87 7.64 -6.39
C PHE A 56 -15.94 6.56 -6.17
N GLY A 57 -16.47 6.03 -7.28
CA GLY A 57 -17.41 4.91 -7.31
C GLY A 57 -18.82 5.23 -6.80
N PRO A 58 -19.75 4.26 -6.87
CA PRO A 58 -21.17 4.46 -6.54
C PRO A 58 -21.42 4.79 -5.06
N SER A 59 -20.48 4.48 -4.18
CA SER A 59 -20.55 4.80 -2.74
C SER A 59 -19.90 6.13 -2.37
N ALA A 60 -19.50 6.94 -3.35
CA ALA A 60 -18.87 8.25 -3.15
C ALA A 60 -17.73 8.21 -2.12
N VAL A 61 -16.81 7.25 -2.28
CA VAL A 61 -15.68 7.10 -1.36
C VAL A 61 -14.72 8.27 -1.59
N ASP A 62 -14.46 9.06 -0.55
CA ASP A 62 -13.59 10.24 -0.61
C ASP A 62 -12.23 10.03 0.07
N THR A 63 -12.00 8.84 0.62
CA THR A 63 -10.77 8.49 1.35
C THR A 63 -10.22 7.19 0.80
N VAL A 64 -8.91 7.15 0.57
CA VAL A 64 -8.17 5.95 0.16
C VAL A 64 -7.11 5.63 1.21
N THR A 65 -6.91 4.35 1.47
CA THR A 65 -5.77 3.87 2.26
C THR A 65 -4.71 3.33 1.32
N VAL A 66 -3.51 3.89 1.41
CA VAL A 66 -2.31 3.43 0.70
C VAL A 66 -1.39 2.79 1.71
N ALA A 67 -0.88 1.59 1.45
CA ALA A 67 0.06 0.91 2.33
C ALA A 67 1.15 0.19 1.53
N TYR A 68 2.33 0.01 2.14
CA TYR A 68 3.47 -0.63 1.50
C TYR A 68 4.44 -1.26 2.52
N GLY A 69 5.16 -2.30 2.12
CA GLY A 69 6.05 -3.09 2.99
C GLY A 69 6.82 -4.19 2.26
N THR A 70 7.57 -5.04 2.99
CA THR A 70 8.57 -5.96 2.39
C THR A 70 8.41 -7.46 2.72
N ALA A 71 7.37 -7.87 3.44
CA ALA A 71 7.15 -9.28 3.78
C ALA A 71 6.30 -10.02 2.73
N PRO A 72 6.68 -11.26 2.33
CA PRO A 72 5.82 -12.11 1.53
C PRO A 72 4.63 -12.56 2.38
N GLY A 73 3.41 -12.32 1.91
CA GLY A 73 2.22 -12.72 2.66
C GLY A 73 0.93 -12.07 2.17
N THR A 74 -0.17 -12.50 2.78
CA THR A 74 -1.48 -11.88 2.59
C THR A 74 -1.52 -10.54 3.30
N VAL A 75 -1.93 -9.50 2.58
CA VAL A 75 -2.13 -8.16 3.15
C VAL A 75 -3.60 -8.01 3.53
N VAL A 76 -3.86 -7.68 4.79
CA VAL A 76 -5.20 -7.44 5.33
C VAL A 76 -5.30 -6.03 5.87
N LEU A 77 -6.34 -5.31 5.45
CA LEU A 77 -6.71 -4.02 6.01
C LEU A 77 -7.87 -4.19 6.98
N ALA A 78 -7.70 -3.73 8.22
CA ALA A 78 -8.76 -3.81 9.23
C ALA A 78 -9.36 -2.42 9.50
N ARG A 79 -10.68 -2.39 9.61
CA ARG A 79 -11.45 -1.21 10.02
C ARG A 79 -12.13 -1.47 11.35
N HIS A 80 -11.77 -0.69 12.35
CA HIS A 80 -12.28 -0.81 13.71
C HIS A 80 -13.55 0.03 13.88
N ARG A 81 -14.54 -0.51 14.58
CA ARG A 81 -15.77 0.19 14.96
C ARG A 81 -16.09 -0.11 16.42
N PRO A 82 -16.27 0.89 17.29
CA PRO A 82 -16.48 0.64 18.72
C PRO A 82 -17.69 -0.27 19.02
N TRP A 83 -18.70 -0.25 18.15
CA TRP A 83 -19.99 -0.94 18.35
C TRP A 83 -20.20 -2.16 17.43
N ARG A 84 -19.18 -2.61 16.67
CA ARG A 84 -19.29 -3.77 15.76
C ARG A 84 -17.93 -4.48 15.64
N PRO A 85 -17.89 -5.78 15.33
CA PRO A 85 -16.63 -6.47 15.01
C PRO A 85 -15.83 -5.74 13.92
N ALA A 86 -14.50 -5.84 14.00
CA ALA A 86 -13.62 -5.24 13.01
C ALA A 86 -13.89 -5.84 11.63
N ARG A 87 -14.00 -4.98 10.61
CA ARG A 87 -14.16 -5.45 9.23
C ARG A 87 -12.78 -5.66 8.64
N LEU A 88 -12.47 -6.91 8.30
CA LEU A 88 -11.22 -7.30 7.65
C LEU A 88 -11.41 -7.33 6.13
N HIS A 89 -10.43 -6.80 5.41
CA HIS A 89 -10.40 -6.79 3.96
C HIS A 89 -9.06 -7.33 3.49
N GLU A 90 -9.09 -8.54 2.95
CA GLU A 90 -7.97 -9.09 2.20
C GLU A 90 -7.83 -8.32 0.88
N VAL A 91 -6.61 -7.88 0.60
CA VAL A 91 -6.29 -7.07 -0.58
C VAL A 91 -5.16 -7.73 -1.34
N ARG A 92 -5.25 -7.71 -2.67
CA ARG A 92 -4.21 -8.22 -3.54
C ARG A 92 -3.19 -7.10 -3.82
N PRO A 93 -1.96 -7.18 -3.29
CA PRO A 93 -0.97 -6.15 -3.52
C PRO A 93 -0.38 -6.23 -4.93
N VAL A 94 0.11 -5.08 -5.38
CA VAL A 94 1.03 -4.99 -6.51
C VAL A 94 2.44 -5.21 -5.99
N MET A 95 3.19 -6.10 -6.64
CA MET A 95 4.58 -6.40 -6.28
C MET A 95 5.55 -5.57 -7.14
N LEU A 96 6.53 -4.95 -6.49
CA LEU A 96 7.67 -4.28 -7.11
C LEU A 96 8.94 -5.13 -6.91
N ALA A 97 9.53 -5.55 -8.02
CA ALA A 97 10.72 -6.41 -8.08
C ALA A 97 10.66 -7.64 -7.15
N ASP A 98 9.47 -8.21 -6.96
CA ASP A 98 9.19 -9.37 -6.10
C ASP A 98 9.60 -9.20 -4.62
N ARG A 99 9.81 -7.96 -4.15
CA ARG A 99 10.33 -7.66 -2.81
C ARG A 99 9.44 -6.72 -2.02
N VAL A 100 8.86 -5.73 -2.69
CA VAL A 100 8.02 -4.72 -2.05
C VAL A 100 6.59 -4.91 -2.52
N TRP A 101 5.67 -4.98 -1.58
CA TRP A 101 4.24 -4.96 -1.87
C TRP A 101 3.72 -3.53 -1.70
N VAL A 102 2.76 -3.15 -2.54
CA VAL A 102 2.04 -1.88 -2.48
C VAL A 102 0.55 -2.13 -2.64
N VAL A 103 -0.26 -1.46 -1.83
CA VAL A 103 -1.72 -1.53 -1.88
C VAL A 103 -2.31 -0.13 -1.94
N GLU A 104 -3.34 0.01 -2.76
CA GLU A 104 -4.21 1.19 -2.81
C GLU A 104 -5.66 0.71 -2.74
N GLN A 105 -6.34 1.02 -1.64
CA GLN A 105 -7.70 0.53 -1.37
C GLN A 105 -8.66 1.69 -1.05
N PRO A 106 -9.79 1.81 -1.77
CA PRO A 106 -10.88 2.70 -1.37
C PRO A 106 -11.37 2.42 0.05
N GLY A 107 -11.46 3.49 0.84
CA GLY A 107 -11.97 3.49 2.20
C GLY A 107 -10.92 3.87 3.25
N ARG A 108 -11.42 4.10 4.46
CA ARG A 108 -10.61 4.34 5.65
C ARG A 108 -10.43 3.05 6.42
N TYR A 109 -9.17 2.62 6.53
CA TYR A 109 -8.75 1.50 7.38
C TYR A 109 -7.87 2.00 8.52
N ASP A 110 -7.92 1.30 9.64
CA ASP A 110 -7.28 1.66 10.91
C ASP A 110 -6.00 0.88 11.15
N GLU A 111 -5.83 -0.27 10.51
CA GLU A 111 -4.70 -1.15 10.71
C GLU A 111 -4.35 -1.89 9.42
N VAL A 112 -3.07 -2.16 9.23
CA VAL A 112 -2.54 -3.03 8.17
C VAL A 112 -1.90 -4.22 8.85
N ARG A 113 -2.23 -5.43 8.39
CA ARG A 113 -1.64 -6.68 8.84
C ARG A 113 -1.03 -7.39 7.65
N VAL A 114 0.13 -7.99 7.88
CA VAL A 114 0.80 -8.85 6.90
C VAL A 114 1.13 -10.15 7.63
N GLY A 115 0.75 -11.27 7.04
CA GLY A 115 1.03 -12.58 7.59
C GLY A 115 1.12 -13.63 6.49
N ASP A 116 1.72 -14.75 6.84
CA ASP A 116 1.64 -15.95 6.01
C ASP A 116 0.18 -16.36 5.88
N ALA A 117 -0.22 -16.82 4.69
CA ALA A 117 -1.53 -17.38 4.45
C ALA A 117 -1.68 -18.71 5.23
N VAL A 118 -1.78 -18.65 6.56
CA VAL A 118 -2.01 -19.78 7.44
C VAL A 118 -3.14 -19.41 8.39
N ARG A 119 -4.34 -19.86 8.00
CA ARG A 119 -5.57 -19.99 8.80
C ARG A 119 -6.02 -18.75 9.58
N LEU A 120 -6.90 -17.97 8.96
CA LEU A 120 -8.02 -17.41 9.72
C LEU A 120 -8.90 -18.61 10.14
N LEU A 121 -8.77 -19.03 11.40
CA LEU A 121 -9.71 -19.93 12.08
C LEU A 121 -11.08 -19.25 12.25
#